data_AF-A0A0Q8V1Y7-F1
#
_entry.id   AF-A0A0Q8V1Y7-F1
#
_cell.length_a   1.000
_cell.length_b   1.000
_cell.length_c   1.000
_cell.angle_alpha   90.00
_cell.angle_beta   90.00
_cell.angle_gamma   90.00
#
_symmetry.space_group_name_H-M   'P 1'
#
loop_
_entity.id
_entity.type
_entity.pdbx_description
1 polymer ?
#
loop_
_entity_poly.entity_id
_entity_poly.type
_entity_poly.pdbx_seq_one_letter_code
_entity_poly.pdbx_strand_id
1 'polypeptide(L)'
;MVGGATALVALLSGCVSAPAPAPGASGSATASATPTGTQAVAATACDTVMTPDAVRALVGGSGEPQTFTDLQPGDADSGPWPILAANGSYCAWGGLGPLRFDHQQDPSVVVQTLPHARNAWQQLVDEATPTPGAAYTGGEARGGNCQATTCSTNVLVGDTWLSVTATSATALAEPTFHAAVQGMVTALGKAPVPSAPPKLARRPACDDAGIVAALGTAYGLTTVHPSAANPPPFSVREAANRLDSAFRCDYRAADTEAPRWAVEITGLSNAANVFTAAATASPDVTTRSPLTIDGVTGEAATWSFQTEDSWMTVVDVLHDGSWLQVLAWGKPNQAAATQIAQKLLSAS
;
A
#
# COMPACT_ATOMS: atom_id res chain seq x y z
N MET A 1 8.04 -68.26 7.18
CA MET A 1 6.98 -68.33 6.16
C MET A 1 7.58 -67.88 4.85
N VAL A 2 7.34 -68.68 3.82
CA VAL A 2 7.91 -68.61 2.48
C VAL A 2 7.07 -67.69 1.59
N GLY A 3 7.73 -67.02 0.64
CA GLY A 3 7.12 -66.52 -0.60
C GLY A 3 7.31 -65.01 -0.79
N GLY A 4 7.90 -64.51 -1.87
CA GLY A 4 8.41 -65.13 -3.08
C GLY A 4 8.96 -64.03 -4.01
N ALA A 5 10.09 -64.31 -4.65
CA ALA A 5 10.67 -63.46 -5.68
C ALA A 5 10.06 -63.78 -7.05
N THR A 6 9.89 -62.79 -7.93
CA THR A 6 10.08 -63.01 -9.38
C THR A 6 10.56 -61.75 -10.07
N ALA A 7 11.52 -61.96 -10.97
CA ALA A 7 12.36 -60.97 -11.63
C ALA A 7 11.85 -60.59 -13.04
N LEU A 8 12.51 -59.55 -13.56
CA LEU A 8 12.61 -59.05 -14.93
C LEU A 8 12.16 -59.97 -16.08
N VAL A 9 11.44 -59.37 -17.03
CA VAL A 9 11.65 -59.62 -18.47
C VAL A 9 11.84 -58.29 -19.17
N ALA A 10 13.05 -58.07 -19.69
CA ALA A 10 13.35 -57.07 -20.70
C ALA A 10 13.12 -57.69 -22.08
N LEU A 11 12.41 -56.97 -22.96
CA LEU A 11 12.39 -57.25 -24.40
C LEU A 11 12.63 -55.94 -25.15
N LEU A 12 13.81 -55.87 -25.75
CA LEU A 12 14.20 -54.93 -26.80
C LEU A 12 13.50 -55.29 -28.12
N SER A 13 13.34 -54.26 -28.95
CA SER A 13 13.38 -54.22 -30.42
C SER A 13 12.09 -53.80 -31.15
N GLY A 14 12.23 -52.77 -32.00
CA GLY A 14 11.19 -52.28 -32.91
C GLY A 14 11.34 -50.80 -33.30
N CYS A 15 12.44 -50.42 -33.95
CA CYS A 15 12.53 -49.15 -34.68
C CYS A 15 11.67 -49.24 -35.95
N VAL A 16 10.68 -48.37 -36.10
CA VAL A 16 10.11 -48.03 -37.41
C VAL A 16 10.09 -46.51 -37.51
N SER A 17 10.90 -46.00 -38.44
CA SER A 17 10.94 -44.60 -38.84
C SER A 17 9.71 -44.26 -39.68
N ALA A 18 8.99 -43.20 -39.31
CA ALA A 18 7.98 -42.55 -40.14
C ALA A 18 8.13 -41.02 -40.01
N PRO A 19 7.78 -40.26 -41.06
CA PRO A 19 8.61 -39.19 -41.58
C PRO A 19 8.43 -37.85 -40.86
N ALA A 20 9.51 -37.06 -40.89
CA ALA A 20 9.50 -35.64 -40.58
C ALA A 20 8.51 -34.89 -41.50
N PRO A 21 7.61 -34.04 -40.97
CA PRO A 21 6.95 -33.06 -41.80
C PRO A 21 7.96 -31.96 -42.17
N ALA A 22 8.08 -31.71 -43.48
CA ALA A 22 8.87 -30.65 -44.05
C ALA A 22 8.36 -29.25 -43.62
N PRO A 23 9.24 -28.23 -43.55
CA PRO A 23 8.91 -26.89 -43.11
C PRO A 23 8.17 -26.12 -44.21
N GLY A 24 7.02 -25.54 -43.89
CA GLY A 24 6.24 -24.78 -44.85
C GLY A 24 5.20 -23.87 -44.22
N ALA A 25 5.51 -22.57 -44.27
CA ALA A 25 4.59 -21.44 -44.36
C ALA A 25 3.65 -21.14 -43.17
N SER A 26 4.13 -20.23 -42.31
CA SER A 26 3.43 -18.98 -41.95
C SER A 26 1.92 -19.08 -41.69
N GLY A 27 1.56 -19.68 -40.54
CA GLY A 27 0.37 -19.27 -39.82
C GLY A 27 0.75 -18.14 -38.88
N SER A 28 0.29 -16.91 -39.16
CA SER A 28 0.37 -15.79 -38.22
C SER A 28 -0.02 -16.28 -36.83
N ALA A 29 0.94 -16.26 -35.90
CA ALA A 29 0.60 -16.17 -34.50
C ALA A 29 -0.28 -14.92 -34.39
N THR A 30 -1.56 -15.12 -34.13
CA THR A 30 -2.45 -14.06 -33.71
C THR A 30 -1.77 -13.50 -32.48
N ALA A 31 -1.15 -12.33 -32.63
CA ALA A 31 -0.57 -11.60 -31.53
C ALA A 31 -1.67 -11.54 -30.46
N SER A 32 -1.42 -12.16 -29.30
CA SER A 32 -2.17 -11.83 -28.10
C SER A 32 -2.14 -10.32 -28.04
N ALA A 33 -3.31 -9.71 -28.23
CA ALA A 33 -3.45 -8.28 -28.08
C ALA A 33 -2.88 -7.96 -26.71
N THR A 34 -1.74 -7.28 -26.68
CA THR A 34 -1.27 -6.61 -25.48
C THR A 34 -2.48 -5.82 -25.01
N PRO A 35 -3.01 -6.07 -23.81
CA PRO A 35 -4.09 -5.24 -23.29
C PRO A 35 -3.57 -3.81 -23.45
N THR A 36 -4.28 -3.00 -24.23
CA THR A 36 -4.08 -1.55 -24.22
C THR A 36 -4.47 -1.15 -22.82
N GLY A 37 -3.51 -1.26 -21.90
CA GLY A 37 -3.66 -0.85 -20.53
C GLY A 37 -4.06 0.61 -20.62
N THR A 38 -5.28 0.91 -20.19
CA THR A 38 -5.71 2.27 -19.96
C THR A 38 -4.58 2.92 -19.16
N GLN A 39 -3.86 3.86 -19.78
CA GLN A 39 -2.72 4.51 -19.14
C GLN A 39 -3.26 5.09 -17.82
N ALA A 40 -2.77 4.55 -16.70
CA ALA A 40 -3.03 5.11 -15.40
C ALA A 40 -2.61 6.58 -15.46
N VAL A 41 -3.56 7.50 -15.27
CA VAL A 41 -3.20 8.92 -15.14
C VAL A 41 -2.29 9.02 -13.93
N ALA A 42 -1.09 9.56 -14.14
CA ALA A 42 -0.09 9.70 -13.09
C ALA A 42 -0.66 10.46 -11.89
N ALA A 43 -0.25 10.08 -10.67
CA ALA A 43 -0.58 10.81 -9.46
C ALA A 43 -0.21 12.29 -9.61
N THR A 44 -0.94 13.19 -8.93
CA THR A 44 -0.65 14.63 -8.94
C THR A 44 0.80 14.87 -8.51
N ALA A 45 1.61 15.54 -9.33
CA ALA A 45 2.99 15.77 -8.97
C ALA A 45 3.11 16.68 -7.73
N CYS A 46 4.08 16.43 -6.85
CA CYS A 46 4.21 17.15 -5.58
C CYS A 46 4.40 18.66 -5.75
N ASP A 47 5.10 19.06 -6.80
CA ASP A 47 5.33 20.45 -7.20
C ASP A 47 4.05 21.16 -7.70
N THR A 48 3.04 20.39 -8.12
CA THR A 48 1.73 20.91 -8.54
C THR A 48 0.88 21.30 -7.34
N VAL A 49 1.04 20.62 -6.19
CA VAL A 49 0.30 20.90 -4.96
C VAL A 49 1.06 21.89 -4.07
N MET A 50 2.39 21.83 -4.05
CA MET A 50 3.21 22.70 -3.20
C MET A 50 4.56 23.03 -3.83
N THR A 51 4.91 24.31 -3.83
CA THR A 51 6.24 24.73 -4.28
C THR A 51 7.29 24.54 -3.18
N PRO A 52 8.55 24.27 -3.52
CA PRO A 52 9.65 24.21 -2.55
C PRO A 52 9.76 25.47 -1.67
N ASP A 53 9.43 26.65 -2.20
CA ASP A 53 9.45 27.90 -1.41
C ASP A 53 8.36 27.96 -0.33
N ALA A 54 7.17 27.45 -0.63
CA ALA A 54 6.10 27.37 0.37
C ALA A 54 6.47 26.43 1.52
N VAL A 55 7.19 25.35 1.21
CA VAL A 55 7.70 24.39 2.21
C VAL A 55 8.76 25.04 3.07
N ARG A 56 9.75 25.69 2.45
CA ARG A 56 10.82 26.42 3.15
C ARG A 56 10.24 27.46 4.10
N ALA A 57 9.22 28.19 3.66
CA ALA A 57 8.53 29.18 4.47
C ALA A 57 7.76 28.56 5.66
N LEU A 58 7.28 27.31 5.52
CA LEU A 58 6.48 26.63 6.54
C LEU A 58 7.32 26.01 7.66
N VAL A 59 8.43 25.35 7.33
CA VAL A 59 9.26 24.60 8.31
C VAL A 59 10.64 25.21 8.57
N GLY A 60 10.97 26.35 7.94
CA GLY A 60 12.18 27.11 8.24
C GLY A 60 13.50 26.46 7.80
N GLY A 61 13.46 25.43 6.93
CA GLY A 61 14.63 24.65 6.53
C GLY A 61 14.73 24.41 5.01
N SER A 62 15.91 24.00 4.53
CA SER A 62 16.20 23.63 3.14
C SER A 62 15.81 22.17 2.87
N GLY A 63 14.52 21.88 2.72
CA GLY A 63 14.06 20.57 2.25
C GLY A 63 13.80 20.61 0.75
N GLU A 64 14.62 19.92 -0.06
CA GLU A 64 14.20 19.57 -1.42
C GLU A 64 13.01 18.59 -1.35
N PRO A 65 11.99 18.70 -2.22
CA PRO A 65 10.91 17.73 -2.29
C PRO A 65 11.45 16.32 -2.45
N GLN A 66 11.02 15.41 -1.58
CA GLN A 66 11.16 13.98 -1.82
C GLN A 66 9.92 13.53 -2.57
N THR A 67 10.10 13.10 -3.82
CA THR A 67 9.05 12.48 -4.63
C THR A 67 9.01 10.97 -4.38
N PHE A 68 7.89 10.35 -4.77
CA PHE A 68 7.61 8.91 -4.59
C PHE A 68 8.71 7.95 -5.11
N THR A 69 9.58 8.42 -6.00
CA THR A 69 10.75 7.68 -6.49
C THR A 69 11.80 7.39 -5.41
N ASP A 70 11.85 8.20 -4.35
CA ASP A 70 12.91 8.21 -3.34
C ASP A 70 12.40 7.87 -1.94
N LEU A 71 11.08 7.68 -1.79
CA LEU A 71 10.46 7.24 -0.55
C LEU A 71 10.61 5.72 -0.39
N GLN A 72 11.37 5.31 0.62
CA GLN A 72 11.65 3.90 0.88
C GLN A 72 10.55 3.32 1.77
N PRO A 73 10.21 2.02 1.63
CA PRO A 73 9.22 1.38 2.48
C PRO A 73 9.66 1.51 3.95
N GLY A 74 8.94 2.39 4.63
CA GLY A 74 9.08 2.80 6.01
C GLY A 74 9.00 1.65 7.00
N ASP A 75 9.73 1.90 8.07
CA ASP A 75 9.70 1.29 9.38
C ASP A 75 8.29 1.03 9.93
N ALA A 76 8.23 0.09 10.88
CA ALA A 76 7.04 -0.62 11.36
C ALA A 76 5.90 0.25 11.94
N ASP A 77 6.10 1.55 12.11
CA ASP A 77 5.08 2.50 12.58
C ASP A 77 4.34 3.22 11.42
N SER A 78 4.82 3.06 10.18
CA SER A 78 4.32 3.76 8.98
C SER A 78 3.03 3.16 8.38
N GLY A 79 2.68 1.92 8.74
CA GLY A 79 1.55 1.19 8.15
C GLY A 79 1.75 0.82 6.66
N PRO A 80 0.70 0.36 5.96
CA PRO A 80 0.85 -0.20 4.62
C PRO A 80 1.05 0.91 3.60
N TRP A 81 2.28 1.01 3.12
CA TRP A 81 2.69 1.79 1.95
C TRP A 81 1.72 1.77 0.76
N PRO A 82 1.16 0.63 0.35
CA PRO A 82 0.22 0.58 -0.78
C PRO A 82 -0.98 1.50 -0.61
N ILE A 83 -1.56 1.57 0.59
CA ILE A 83 -2.76 2.39 0.82
C ILE A 83 -2.45 3.87 0.86
N LEU A 84 -1.30 4.25 1.39
CA LEU A 84 -0.87 5.66 1.37
C LEU A 84 -0.55 6.15 -0.05
N ALA A 85 -0.23 5.21 -0.95
CA ALA A 85 -0.03 5.44 -2.38
C ALA A 85 -1.31 5.28 -3.22
N ALA A 86 -2.41 4.82 -2.63
CA ALA A 86 -3.61 4.45 -3.37
C ALA A 86 -4.26 5.69 -3.99
N ASN A 87 -4.19 5.80 -5.31
CA ASN A 87 -4.84 6.81 -6.16
C ASN A 87 -4.40 8.26 -5.90
N GLY A 88 -3.45 8.45 -5.00
CA GLY A 88 -3.13 9.73 -4.39
C GLY A 88 -1.67 10.11 -4.56
N SER A 89 -1.37 11.32 -4.11
CA SER A 89 0.01 11.79 -4.00
C SER A 89 0.40 11.89 -2.56
N TYR A 90 1.54 11.29 -2.22
CA TYR A 90 2.22 11.51 -0.95
C TYR A 90 3.48 12.30 -1.22
N CYS A 91 3.61 13.43 -0.55
CA CYS A 91 4.73 14.34 -0.71
C CYS A 91 5.28 14.68 0.67
N ALA A 92 6.58 14.46 0.84
CA ALA A 92 7.27 14.77 2.07
C ALA A 92 8.45 15.71 1.80
N TRP A 93 8.69 16.61 2.75
CA TRP A 93 9.81 17.54 2.73
C TRP A 93 10.43 17.63 4.12
N GLY A 94 11.75 17.86 4.20
CA GLY A 94 12.45 18.11 5.46
C GLY A 94 13.40 16.99 5.87
N GLY A 95 13.81 16.96 7.14
CA GLY A 95 14.79 15.99 7.69
C GLY A 95 14.26 14.56 7.82
N LEU A 96 13.10 14.27 7.23
CA LEU A 96 12.74 12.93 6.84
C LEU A 96 13.80 12.47 5.83
N GLY A 97 14.92 11.94 6.33
CA GLY A 97 15.80 11.13 5.52
C GLY A 97 14.98 10.04 4.83
N PRO A 98 15.53 9.36 3.83
CA PRO A 98 14.78 8.39 3.01
C PRO A 98 14.07 7.26 3.80
N LEU A 99 14.27 7.12 5.13
CA LEU A 99 14.05 5.88 5.87
C LEU A 99 13.56 5.98 7.33
N ARG A 100 13.10 7.12 7.86
CA ARG A 100 12.61 7.14 9.25
C ARG A 100 11.31 7.92 9.39
N PHE A 101 10.21 7.21 9.59
CA PHE A 101 8.99 7.75 10.19
C PHE A 101 9.09 7.76 11.71
N ASP A 102 10.31 7.92 12.23
CA ASP A 102 10.52 8.51 13.53
C ASP A 102 9.91 9.92 13.49
N HIS A 103 8.67 10.02 13.97
CA HIS A 103 7.94 11.28 14.14
C HIS A 103 8.62 12.24 15.13
N GLN A 104 9.80 11.89 15.66
CA GLN A 104 10.55 12.71 16.59
C GLN A 104 11.71 13.43 15.88
N GLN A 105 11.55 14.76 15.91
CA GLN A 105 12.59 15.79 15.98
C GLN A 105 13.01 16.49 14.68
N ASP A 106 12.80 15.90 13.49
CA ASP A 106 13.18 16.61 12.27
C ASP A 106 12.03 17.43 11.66
N PRO A 107 12.23 18.74 11.38
CA PRO A 107 11.24 19.58 10.71
C PRO A 107 10.80 18.93 9.40
N SER A 108 9.50 18.73 9.23
CA SER A 108 8.95 18.05 8.08
C SER A 108 7.57 18.55 7.68
N VAL A 109 7.25 18.42 6.40
CA VAL A 109 5.91 18.62 5.87
C VAL A 109 5.51 17.34 5.16
N VAL A 110 4.32 16.84 5.45
CA VAL A 110 3.70 15.71 4.77
C VAL A 110 2.38 16.19 4.17
N VAL A 111 2.24 16.02 2.87
CA VAL A 111 1.01 16.31 2.13
C VAL A 111 0.54 15.01 1.48
N GLN A 112 -0.71 14.67 1.73
CA GLN A 112 -1.38 13.53 1.12
C GLN A 112 -2.61 14.03 0.35
N THR A 113 -2.82 13.51 -0.85
CA THR A 113 -4.05 13.73 -1.60
C THR A 113 -4.70 12.40 -1.92
N LEU A 114 -6.03 12.34 -1.84
CA LEU A 114 -6.82 11.17 -2.23
C LEU A 114 -7.98 11.63 -3.12
N PRO A 115 -7.88 11.48 -4.44
CA PRO A 115 -8.95 11.71 -5.40
C PRO A 115 -10.13 10.74 -5.20
N HIS A 116 -11.32 11.16 -5.65
CA HIS A 116 -12.58 10.39 -5.56
C HIS A 116 -12.99 10.04 -4.13
N ALA A 117 -12.63 10.89 -3.17
CA ALA A 117 -12.77 10.62 -1.74
C ALA A 117 -14.04 11.20 -1.12
N ARG A 118 -14.91 11.91 -1.86
CA ARG A 118 -16.08 12.58 -1.28
C ARG A 118 -17.02 11.65 -0.53
N ASN A 119 -17.28 10.45 -1.06
CA ASN A 119 -18.15 9.48 -0.39
C ASN A 119 -17.50 8.96 0.92
N ALA A 120 -16.21 8.63 0.88
CA ALA A 120 -15.46 8.20 2.04
C ALA A 120 -15.37 9.30 3.12
N TRP A 121 -15.18 10.56 2.70
CA TRP A 121 -15.22 11.73 3.56
C TRP A 121 -16.54 11.83 4.31
N GLN A 122 -17.67 11.77 3.61
CA GLN A 122 -18.98 11.90 4.24
C GLN A 122 -19.23 10.80 5.27
N GLN A 123 -18.98 9.54 4.91
CA GLN A 123 -19.13 8.42 5.84
C GLN A 123 -18.25 8.60 7.09
N LEU A 124 -17.01 9.05 6.92
CA LEU A 124 -16.10 9.30 8.03
C LEU A 124 -16.47 10.52 8.88
N VAL A 125 -17.08 11.56 8.28
CA VAL A 125 -17.63 12.68 9.04
C VAL A 125 -18.75 12.18 9.97
N ASP A 126 -19.60 11.29 9.48
CA ASP A 126 -20.74 10.75 10.24
C ASP A 126 -20.27 9.78 11.35
N GLU A 127 -19.28 8.95 11.08
CA GLU A 127 -18.79 7.92 12.02
C GLU A 127 -17.77 8.44 13.04
N ALA A 128 -16.79 9.26 12.59
CA ALA A 128 -15.72 9.76 13.44
C ALA A 128 -16.06 11.11 14.10
N THR A 129 -17.09 11.81 13.62
CA THR A 129 -17.54 13.11 14.14
C THR A 129 -16.39 14.13 14.31
N PRO A 130 -15.52 14.32 13.31
CA PRO A 130 -14.40 15.24 13.43
C PRO A 130 -14.91 16.67 13.67
N THR A 131 -14.19 17.43 14.50
CA THR A 131 -14.53 18.83 14.74
C THR A 131 -14.47 19.64 13.45
N PRO A 132 -15.27 20.70 13.28
CA PRO A 132 -15.06 21.63 12.16
C PRO A 132 -13.62 22.17 12.14
N GLY A 133 -13.02 22.21 10.95
CA GLY A 133 -11.67 22.76 10.75
C GLY A 133 -11.68 24.25 10.41
N ALA A 134 -10.50 24.78 10.06
CA ALA A 134 -10.35 26.16 9.60
C ALA A 134 -11.11 26.43 8.28
N ALA A 135 -11.51 27.68 8.07
CA ALA A 135 -12.20 28.07 6.84
C ALA A 135 -11.19 28.27 5.69
N TYR A 136 -11.24 27.40 4.69
CA TYR A 136 -10.49 27.57 3.43
C TYR A 136 -11.45 27.89 2.27
N THR A 137 -11.10 28.87 1.46
CA THR A 137 -11.87 29.18 0.25
C THR A 137 -11.68 28.05 -0.76
N GLY A 138 -12.78 27.41 -1.18
CA GLY A 138 -12.76 26.32 -2.16
C GLY A 138 -12.65 24.91 -1.58
N GLY A 139 -12.68 24.76 -0.25
CA GLY A 139 -12.65 23.45 0.40
C GLY A 139 -13.42 23.39 1.71
N GLU A 140 -13.77 22.19 2.14
CA GLU A 140 -14.39 21.92 3.44
C GLU A 140 -13.37 21.30 4.38
N ALA A 141 -13.05 21.97 5.49
CA ALA A 141 -12.13 21.42 6.48
C ALA A 141 -12.82 20.70 7.64
N ARG A 142 -12.23 19.59 8.07
CA ARG A 142 -12.63 18.80 9.24
C ARG A 142 -11.39 18.32 9.98
N GLY A 143 -11.50 18.24 11.30
CA GLY A 143 -10.40 17.96 12.19
C GLY A 143 -9.25 18.97 12.06
N GLY A 144 -8.07 18.51 12.45
CA GLY A 144 -6.87 19.33 12.47
C GLY A 144 -6.70 20.12 13.76
N ASN A 145 -5.45 20.39 14.07
CA ASN A 145 -5.02 21.12 15.25
C ASN A 145 -3.61 21.65 15.03
N CYS A 146 -3.30 22.80 15.65
CA CYS A 146 -1.93 23.25 15.83
C CYS A 146 -1.57 23.15 17.31
N GLN A 147 -0.55 22.37 17.63
CA GLN A 147 -0.05 22.16 18.98
C GLN A 147 1.47 22.28 18.98
N ALA A 148 1.99 23.30 19.65
CA ALA A 148 3.41 23.59 19.78
C ALA A 148 4.14 23.55 18.41
N THR A 149 4.81 22.44 18.13
CA THR A 149 5.65 22.21 16.96
C THR A 149 4.95 21.49 15.80
N THR A 150 3.70 21.07 15.97
CA THR A 150 2.96 20.29 14.96
C THR A 150 1.65 20.95 14.60
N CYS A 151 1.36 21.05 13.30
CA CYS A 151 0.08 21.47 12.76
C CYS A 151 -0.44 20.39 11.82
N SER A 152 -1.73 20.07 11.90
CA SER A 152 -2.39 19.14 10.98
C SER A 152 -3.74 19.67 10.53
N THR A 153 -4.17 19.31 9.32
CA THR A 153 -5.51 19.61 8.82
C THR A 153 -5.93 18.65 7.71
N ASN A 154 -7.24 18.46 7.57
CA ASN A 154 -7.84 17.73 6.46
C ASN A 154 -8.84 18.65 5.75
N VAL A 155 -8.80 18.67 4.42
CA VAL A 155 -9.65 19.53 3.58
C VAL A 155 -10.16 18.74 2.38
N LEU A 156 -11.47 18.70 2.18
CA LEU A 156 -12.05 18.20 0.94
C LEU A 156 -12.12 19.33 -0.10
N VAL A 157 -11.38 19.21 -1.19
CA VAL A 157 -11.32 20.17 -2.30
C VAL A 157 -11.93 19.54 -3.53
N GLY A 158 -13.14 19.97 -3.91
CA GLY A 158 -13.90 19.26 -4.94
C GLY A 158 -14.08 17.79 -4.53
N ASP A 159 -13.60 16.84 -5.32
CA ASP A 159 -13.67 15.40 -5.01
C ASP A 159 -12.36 14.82 -4.47
N THR A 160 -11.40 15.67 -4.08
CA THR A 160 -10.09 15.24 -3.58
C THR A 160 -9.92 15.60 -2.12
N TRP A 161 -9.60 14.62 -1.28
CA TRP A 161 -9.21 14.83 0.11
C TRP A 161 -7.74 15.25 0.15
N LEU A 162 -7.45 16.41 0.72
CA LEU A 162 -6.12 16.91 1.05
C LEU A 162 -5.87 16.76 2.56
N SER A 163 -4.80 16.07 2.96
CA SER A 163 -4.32 16.01 4.33
C SER A 163 -2.93 16.64 4.39
N VAL A 164 -2.71 17.53 5.35
CA VAL A 164 -1.44 18.24 5.53
C VAL A 164 -1.04 18.13 6.99
N THR A 165 0.17 17.64 7.22
CA THR A 165 0.83 17.64 8.52
C THR A 165 2.16 18.36 8.39
N ALA A 166 2.43 19.31 9.27
CA ALA A 166 3.70 19.99 9.36
C ALA A 166 4.23 19.85 10.79
N THR A 167 5.50 19.52 10.91
CA THR A 167 6.26 19.42 12.15
C THR A 167 7.50 20.30 12.03
N SER A 168 7.90 20.97 13.11
CA SER A 168 9.05 21.88 13.12
C SER A 168 9.80 21.77 14.43
N ALA A 169 11.09 22.12 14.44
CA ALA A 169 11.88 22.18 15.67
C ALA A 169 11.40 23.30 16.62
N THR A 170 10.83 24.37 16.05
CA THR A 170 10.24 25.49 16.79
C THR A 170 8.74 25.54 16.61
N ALA A 171 8.05 26.29 17.48
CA ALA A 171 6.61 26.44 17.40
C ALA A 171 6.17 26.94 16.01
N LEU A 172 5.19 26.27 15.41
CA LEU A 172 4.64 26.67 14.11
C LEU A 172 3.66 27.81 14.30
N ALA A 173 3.83 28.88 13.52
CA ALA A 173 2.83 29.92 13.46
C ALA A 173 1.60 29.41 12.71
N GLU A 174 0.50 29.18 13.43
CA GLU A 174 -0.78 28.71 12.89
C GLU A 174 -1.27 29.53 11.67
N PRO A 175 -1.17 30.88 11.63
CA PRO A 175 -1.52 31.64 10.44
C PRO A 175 -0.67 31.29 9.20
N THR A 176 0.63 31.01 9.39
CA THR A 176 1.54 30.62 8.30
C THR A 176 1.16 29.25 7.75
N PHE A 177 0.82 28.30 8.63
CA PHE A 177 0.32 26.99 8.24
C PHE A 177 -0.97 27.11 7.41
N HIS A 178 -1.95 27.86 7.89
CA HIS A 178 -3.22 28.04 7.16
C HIS A 178 -3.04 28.78 5.82
N ALA A 179 -2.13 29.74 5.72
CA ALA A 179 -1.81 30.41 4.46
C ALA A 179 -1.22 29.43 3.44
N ALA A 180 -0.31 28.55 3.87
CA ALA A 180 0.25 27.49 3.02
C ALA A 180 -0.84 26.52 2.54
N VAL A 181 -1.71 26.06 3.44
CA VAL A 181 -2.82 25.17 3.10
C VAL A 181 -3.81 25.84 2.14
N GLN A 182 -4.14 27.12 2.32
CA GLN A 182 -4.99 27.85 1.38
C GLN A 182 -4.38 27.90 -0.03
N GLY A 183 -3.06 28.04 -0.13
CA GLY A 183 -2.32 27.92 -1.39
C GLY A 183 -2.53 26.55 -2.06
N MET A 184 -2.37 25.47 -1.29
CA MET A 184 -2.58 24.09 -1.76
C MET A 184 -4.02 23.84 -2.20
N VAL A 185 -5.01 24.30 -1.42
CA VAL A 185 -6.44 24.19 -1.77
C VAL A 185 -6.72 24.89 -3.10
N THR A 186 -6.14 26.07 -3.31
CA THR A 186 -6.30 26.84 -4.55
C THR A 186 -5.65 26.13 -5.74
N ALA A 187 -4.46 25.56 -5.56
CA ALA A 187 -3.74 24.82 -6.60
C ALA A 187 -4.49 23.52 -6.96
N LEU A 188 -4.89 22.75 -5.95
CA LEU A 188 -5.60 21.49 -6.12
C LEU A 188 -6.98 21.69 -6.77
N GLY A 189 -7.69 22.77 -6.45
CA GLY A 189 -8.96 23.13 -7.09
C GLY A 189 -8.84 23.49 -8.58
N LYS A 190 -7.63 23.71 -9.09
CA LYS A 190 -7.34 23.94 -10.52
C LYS A 190 -6.69 22.73 -11.20
N ALA A 191 -6.14 21.81 -10.43
CA ALA A 191 -5.49 20.62 -10.96
C ALA A 191 -6.53 19.67 -11.56
N PRO A 192 -6.20 18.98 -12.68
CA PRO A 192 -7.06 17.92 -13.19
C PRO A 192 -7.15 16.80 -12.16
N VAL A 193 -8.38 16.36 -11.86
CA VAL A 193 -8.59 15.18 -10.99
C VAL A 193 -8.22 13.93 -11.81
N PRO A 194 -7.30 13.08 -11.32
CA PRO A 194 -6.97 11.82 -11.99
C PRO A 194 -8.23 10.97 -12.19
N SER A 195 -8.28 10.11 -13.19
CA SER A 195 -9.41 9.17 -13.34
C SER A 195 -9.47 8.21 -12.15
N ALA A 196 -10.67 7.80 -11.76
CA ALA A 196 -10.82 6.78 -10.73
C ALA A 196 -10.14 5.49 -11.20
N PRO A 197 -9.37 4.82 -10.33
CA PRO A 197 -8.83 3.51 -10.64
C PRO A 197 -9.95 2.50 -10.94
N PRO A 198 -9.65 1.41 -11.64
CA PRO A 198 -10.58 0.29 -11.71
C PRO A 198 -10.87 -0.25 -10.31
N LYS A 199 -12.04 -0.84 -10.13
CA LYS A 199 -12.35 -1.55 -8.88
C LYS A 199 -11.43 -2.75 -8.73
N LEU A 200 -11.10 -3.12 -7.50
CA LEU A 200 -10.45 -4.40 -7.25
C LEU A 200 -11.36 -5.54 -7.74
N ALA A 201 -10.76 -6.48 -8.48
CA ALA A 201 -11.47 -7.67 -8.95
C ALA A 201 -12.08 -8.46 -7.79
N ARG A 202 -11.36 -8.50 -6.65
CA ARG A 202 -11.85 -9.08 -5.40
C ARG A 202 -11.43 -8.23 -4.21
N ARG A 203 -12.40 -7.99 -3.31
CA ARG A 203 -12.20 -7.35 -2.01
C ARG A 203 -12.70 -8.30 -0.92
N PRO A 204 -11.81 -9.03 -0.23
CA PRO A 204 -12.23 -9.91 0.86
C PRO A 204 -12.80 -9.09 2.02
N ALA A 205 -13.81 -9.64 2.70
CA ALA A 205 -14.26 -9.09 3.96
C ALA A 205 -13.23 -9.39 5.05
N CYS A 206 -12.98 -8.45 5.97
CA CYS A 206 -11.96 -8.65 6.99
C CYS A 206 -12.30 -9.76 7.99
N ASP A 207 -13.58 -10.14 8.09
CA ASP A 207 -14.09 -11.25 8.88
C ASP A 207 -14.26 -12.55 8.07
N ASP A 208 -13.71 -12.63 6.85
CA ASP A 208 -13.72 -13.86 6.04
C ASP A 208 -13.09 -15.01 6.83
N ALA A 209 -13.91 -16.02 7.16
CA ALA A 209 -13.51 -17.15 7.99
C ALA A 209 -12.36 -17.97 7.37
N GLY A 210 -12.26 -17.99 6.04
CA GLY A 210 -11.17 -18.65 5.33
C GLY A 210 -9.82 -17.94 5.51
N ILE A 211 -9.83 -16.60 5.49
CA ILE A 211 -8.64 -15.78 5.76
C ILE A 211 -8.24 -15.92 7.24
N VAL A 212 -9.19 -15.80 8.16
CA VAL A 212 -8.93 -15.93 9.61
C VAL A 212 -8.34 -17.31 9.93
N ALA A 213 -8.89 -18.39 9.36
CA ALA A 213 -8.36 -19.74 9.53
C ALA A 213 -6.98 -19.94 8.90
N ALA A 214 -6.73 -19.34 7.72
CA ALA A 214 -5.43 -19.38 7.07
C ALA A 214 -4.36 -18.67 7.92
N LEU A 215 -4.68 -17.51 8.47
CA LEU A 215 -3.81 -16.79 9.40
C LEU A 215 -3.51 -17.60 10.66
N GLY A 216 -4.54 -18.20 11.26
CA GLY A 216 -4.38 -19.10 12.41
C GLY A 216 -3.45 -20.27 12.11
N THR A 217 -3.61 -20.91 10.95
CA THR A 217 -2.78 -22.05 10.53
C THR A 217 -1.34 -21.63 10.23
N ALA A 218 -1.15 -20.60 9.41
CA ALA A 218 0.18 -20.18 8.94
C ALA A 218 1.08 -19.67 10.08
N TYR A 219 0.48 -19.02 11.08
CA TYR A 219 1.20 -18.46 12.22
C TYR A 219 1.07 -19.27 13.51
N GLY A 220 0.37 -20.41 13.49
CA GLY A 220 0.19 -21.28 14.64
C GLY A 220 -0.61 -20.63 15.78
N LEU A 221 -1.62 -19.82 15.44
CA LEU A 221 -2.44 -19.07 16.38
C LEU A 221 -3.77 -19.78 16.62
N THR A 222 -4.16 -19.88 17.88
CA THR A 222 -5.42 -20.47 18.34
C THR A 222 -6.61 -19.58 18.01
N THR A 223 -6.43 -18.26 18.16
CA THR A 223 -7.51 -17.29 17.94
C THR A 223 -6.97 -16.06 17.23
N VAL A 224 -7.56 -15.74 16.07
CA VAL A 224 -7.27 -14.53 15.28
C VAL A 224 -8.57 -13.73 15.16
N HIS A 225 -8.50 -12.44 15.45
CA HIS A 225 -9.63 -11.53 15.30
C HIS A 225 -9.28 -10.38 14.34
N PRO A 226 -10.21 -9.99 13.45
CA PRO A 226 -10.09 -8.71 12.78
C PRO A 226 -10.11 -7.60 13.83
N SER A 227 -9.15 -6.70 13.74
CA SER A 227 -9.03 -5.52 14.61
C SER A 227 -9.97 -4.43 14.07
N ALA A 228 -11.09 -4.21 14.76
CA ALA A 228 -11.90 -3.02 14.51
C ALA A 228 -11.32 -1.82 15.29
N ALA A 229 -10.90 -0.77 14.59
CA ALA A 229 -10.65 0.52 15.23
C ALA A 229 -12.02 1.16 15.56
N ASN A 230 -12.33 1.34 16.85
CA ASN A 230 -13.60 1.90 17.27
C ASN A 230 -13.40 3.15 18.15
N PRO A 231 -13.84 4.34 17.70
CA PRO A 231 -14.25 4.69 16.32
C PRO A 231 -13.05 4.77 15.35
N PRO A 232 -13.27 4.66 14.03
CA PRO A 232 -12.19 4.79 13.06
C PRO A 232 -11.63 6.22 13.05
N PRO A 233 -10.31 6.41 12.87
CA PRO A 233 -9.73 7.75 12.81
C PRO A 233 -10.11 8.48 11.51
N PHE A 234 -10.44 9.77 11.60
CA PHE A 234 -10.66 10.63 10.44
C PHE A 234 -9.33 10.90 9.71
N SER A 235 -8.99 10.07 8.71
CA SER A 235 -7.70 10.09 8.03
C SER A 235 -7.80 9.63 6.58
N VAL A 236 -6.85 10.08 5.73
CA VAL A 236 -6.74 9.63 4.33
C VAL A 236 -6.58 8.11 4.22
N ARG A 237 -5.81 7.50 5.14
CA ARG A 237 -5.62 6.05 5.19
C ARG A 237 -6.94 5.29 5.36
N GLU A 238 -7.78 5.76 6.27
CA GLU A 238 -9.10 5.17 6.50
C GLU A 238 -10.05 5.44 5.31
N ALA A 239 -9.97 6.63 4.72
CA ALA A 239 -10.76 6.96 3.53
C ALA A 239 -10.38 6.11 2.33
N ALA A 240 -9.09 5.82 2.13
CA ALA A 240 -8.60 4.94 1.08
C ALA A 240 -9.14 3.51 1.22
N ASN A 241 -9.27 3.00 2.46
CA ASN A 241 -9.91 1.71 2.73
C ASN A 241 -11.40 1.67 2.31
N ARG A 242 -12.05 2.82 2.13
CA ARG A 242 -13.46 2.91 1.71
C ARG A 242 -13.63 3.02 0.21
N LEU A 243 -12.55 3.13 -0.56
CA LEU A 243 -12.60 3.13 -2.02
C LEU A 243 -12.76 1.70 -2.56
N ASP A 244 -13.42 1.56 -3.71
CA ASP A 244 -13.60 0.25 -4.37
C ASP A 244 -12.28 -0.34 -4.93
N SER A 245 -11.25 0.49 -5.03
CA SER A 245 -9.93 0.16 -5.57
C SER A 245 -8.94 -0.32 -4.53
N ALA A 246 -9.31 -0.29 -3.24
CA ALA A 246 -8.42 -0.64 -2.15
C ALA A 246 -9.16 -1.35 -1.02
N PHE A 247 -8.41 -2.11 -0.22
CA PHE A 247 -8.89 -2.61 1.07
C PHE A 247 -7.72 -2.78 2.04
N ARG A 248 -8.03 -2.73 3.33
CA ARG A 248 -7.17 -3.06 4.46
C ARG A 248 -7.92 -3.91 5.45
N CYS A 249 -7.27 -4.95 5.93
CA CYS A 249 -7.74 -5.75 7.04
C CYS A 249 -6.60 -5.95 8.03
N ASP A 250 -6.81 -5.44 9.24
CA ASP A 250 -5.90 -5.62 10.37
C ASP A 250 -6.39 -6.81 11.20
N TYR A 251 -5.46 -7.66 11.64
CA TYR A 251 -5.72 -8.87 12.41
C TYR A 251 -4.80 -8.91 13.63
N ARG A 252 -5.31 -9.44 14.74
CA ARG A 252 -4.55 -9.62 15.98
C ARG A 252 -4.82 -11.00 16.58
N ALA A 253 -3.82 -11.54 17.27
CA ALA A 253 -4.02 -12.72 18.11
C ALA A 253 -4.80 -12.33 19.38
N ALA A 254 -5.73 -13.17 19.83
CA ALA A 254 -6.60 -12.87 20.98
C ALA A 254 -5.93 -13.10 22.34
N ASP A 255 -4.85 -13.89 22.39
CA ASP A 255 -4.49 -14.66 23.59
C ASP A 255 -3.26 -14.16 24.39
N THR A 256 -2.72 -12.95 24.20
CA THR A 256 -1.52 -12.53 24.96
C THR A 256 -1.46 -11.06 25.37
N GLU A 257 -1.26 -10.81 26.68
CA GLU A 257 -0.88 -9.52 27.28
C GLU A 257 0.58 -9.06 26.96
N ALA A 258 1.28 -9.65 25.98
CA ALA A 258 2.65 -9.29 25.59
C ALA A 258 2.76 -9.21 24.04
N PRO A 259 3.72 -8.46 23.46
CA PRO A 259 3.44 -7.65 22.28
C PRO A 259 3.22 -8.44 20.99
N ARG A 260 2.09 -8.08 20.34
CA ARG A 260 2.02 -7.64 18.94
C ARG A 260 2.31 -8.70 17.87
N TRP A 261 1.73 -9.90 17.96
CA TRP A 261 1.39 -10.56 16.69
C TRP A 261 0.19 -9.84 16.09
N ALA A 262 0.47 -9.14 14.99
CA ALA A 262 -0.54 -8.51 14.16
C ALA A 262 -0.23 -8.86 12.71
N VAL A 263 -1.26 -9.01 11.89
CA VAL A 263 -1.13 -9.09 10.44
C VAL A 263 -2.03 -8.07 9.83
N GLU A 264 -1.50 -7.38 8.84
CA GLU A 264 -2.24 -6.47 8.01
C GLU A 264 -2.20 -6.97 6.58
N ILE A 265 -3.36 -7.03 5.96
CA ILE A 265 -3.53 -7.42 4.57
C ILE A 265 -4.08 -6.22 3.83
N THR A 266 -3.36 -5.78 2.80
CA THR A 266 -3.75 -4.63 1.98
C THR A 266 -3.83 -5.03 0.52
N GLY A 267 -4.86 -4.59 -0.19
CA GLY A 267 -4.97 -4.72 -1.65
C GLY A 267 -5.17 -3.37 -2.31
N LEU A 268 -4.58 -3.20 -3.50
CA LEU A 268 -4.69 -2.01 -4.33
C LEU A 268 -4.75 -2.37 -5.82
N SER A 269 -5.72 -1.83 -6.55
CA SER A 269 -5.81 -1.97 -8.01
C SER A 269 -4.87 -1.01 -8.74
N ASN A 270 -4.44 -1.36 -9.95
CA ASN A 270 -3.66 -0.49 -10.84
C ASN A 270 -2.39 0.08 -10.19
N ALA A 271 -1.63 -0.81 -9.55
CA ALA A 271 -0.55 -0.46 -8.63
C ALA A 271 0.85 -0.75 -9.19
N ALA A 272 0.98 -1.17 -10.46
CA ALA A 272 2.25 -1.63 -11.03
C ALA A 272 3.39 -0.60 -10.88
N ASN A 273 3.13 0.66 -11.20
CA ASN A 273 4.14 1.73 -11.09
C ASN A 273 4.58 1.96 -9.64
N VAL A 274 3.64 1.87 -8.70
CA VAL A 274 3.90 2.08 -7.27
C VAL A 274 4.67 0.88 -6.69
N PHE A 275 4.31 -0.33 -7.09
CA PHE A 275 5.00 -1.55 -6.70
C PHE A 275 6.47 -1.52 -7.13
N THR A 276 6.76 -1.16 -8.39
CA THR A 276 8.15 -1.06 -8.87
C THR A 276 8.97 -0.03 -8.10
N ALA A 277 8.37 1.13 -7.76
CA ALA A 277 9.02 2.15 -6.95
C ALA A 277 9.31 1.63 -5.54
N ALA A 278 8.32 1.06 -4.86
CA ALA A 278 8.46 0.50 -3.51
C ALA A 278 9.53 -0.60 -3.44
N ALA A 279 9.52 -1.52 -4.40
CA ALA A 279 10.48 -2.61 -4.47
C ALA A 279 11.91 -2.13 -4.76
N THR A 280 12.08 -0.99 -5.45
CA THR A 280 13.40 -0.43 -5.82
C THR A 280 13.98 0.41 -4.70
N ALA A 281 13.11 1.07 -3.94
CA ALA A 281 13.54 1.85 -2.82
C ALA A 281 14.06 0.93 -1.70
N SER A 282 13.39 -0.16 -1.33
CA SER A 282 13.84 -1.00 -0.20
C SER A 282 15.27 -1.58 -0.36
N PRO A 283 16.23 -1.21 0.51
CA PRO A 283 17.60 -1.71 0.45
C PRO A 283 17.72 -3.13 1.03
N ASP A 284 16.69 -3.56 1.79
CA ASP A 284 16.61 -4.86 2.46
C ASP A 284 15.72 -5.86 1.71
N VAL A 285 15.41 -5.61 0.43
CA VAL A 285 14.74 -6.64 -0.41
C VAL A 285 15.69 -7.82 -0.56
N THR A 286 15.42 -8.84 0.23
CA THR A 286 16.23 -10.06 0.30
C THR A 286 15.99 -10.95 -0.91
N THR A 287 14.78 -10.89 -1.48
CA THR A 287 14.39 -11.68 -2.64
C THR A 287 13.32 -10.96 -3.47
N ARG A 288 13.65 -10.62 -4.71
CA ARG A 288 12.65 -10.49 -5.78
C ARG A 288 12.57 -11.82 -6.50
N SER A 289 11.39 -12.40 -6.57
CA SER A 289 11.20 -13.69 -7.23
C SER A 289 9.79 -13.81 -7.80
N PRO A 290 9.61 -14.59 -8.86
CA PRO A 290 8.28 -14.94 -9.33
C PRO A 290 7.56 -15.76 -8.26
N LEU A 291 6.39 -15.32 -7.82
CA LEU A 291 5.47 -16.13 -7.02
C LEU A 291 4.51 -16.83 -7.97
N THR A 292 4.52 -18.16 -8.00
CA THR A 292 3.61 -18.95 -8.85
C THR A 292 2.49 -19.54 -8.02
N ILE A 293 1.25 -19.35 -8.48
CA ILE A 293 0.02 -19.77 -7.82
C ILE A 293 -0.87 -20.36 -8.89
N ASP A 294 -1.24 -21.64 -8.75
CA ASP A 294 -2.10 -22.36 -9.70
C ASP A 294 -1.69 -22.21 -11.19
N GLY A 295 -0.38 -22.13 -11.44
CA GLY A 295 0.20 -21.96 -12.78
C GLY A 295 0.28 -20.51 -13.29
N VAL A 296 -0.19 -19.55 -12.50
CA VAL A 296 -0.11 -18.11 -12.77
C VAL A 296 1.07 -17.51 -12.00
N THR A 297 1.91 -16.73 -12.67
CA THR A 297 3.11 -16.13 -12.06
C THR A 297 2.91 -14.64 -11.84
N GLY A 298 3.06 -14.17 -10.60
CA GLY A 298 3.14 -12.75 -10.21
C GLY A 298 4.57 -12.35 -9.81
N GLU A 299 4.86 -11.05 -9.86
CA GLU A 299 6.11 -10.52 -9.31
C GLU A 299 5.96 -10.36 -7.80
N ALA A 300 6.85 -10.98 -7.02
CA ALA A 300 6.84 -10.83 -5.57
C ALA A 300 8.16 -10.25 -5.06
N ALA A 301 8.03 -9.33 -4.11
CA ALA A 301 9.13 -8.78 -3.34
C ALA A 301 8.92 -9.14 -1.87
N THR A 302 10.00 -9.51 -1.20
CA THR A 302 9.93 -9.89 0.20
C THR A 302 11.09 -9.29 0.97
N TRP A 303 10.80 -8.80 2.16
CA TRP A 303 11.80 -8.28 3.07
C TRP A 303 11.36 -8.47 4.52
N SER A 304 12.33 -8.44 5.42
CA SER A 304 12.10 -8.54 6.84
C SER A 304 13.16 -7.74 7.58
N PHE A 305 12.78 -7.04 8.62
CA PHE A 305 13.71 -6.32 9.46
C PHE A 305 13.28 -6.33 10.91
N GLN A 306 14.24 -6.08 11.78
CA GLN A 306 14.04 -5.98 13.20
C GLN A 306 13.81 -4.51 13.58
N THR A 307 12.75 -4.24 14.33
CA THR A 307 12.55 -2.98 15.04
C THR A 307 12.95 -3.13 16.50
N GLU A 308 12.96 -2.02 17.26
CA GLU A 308 13.33 -2.04 18.68
C GLU A 308 12.47 -3.03 19.49
N ASP A 309 11.19 -3.17 19.12
CA ASP A 309 10.18 -3.94 19.87
C ASP A 309 9.73 -5.24 19.18
N SER A 310 10.05 -5.47 17.89
CA SER A 310 9.48 -6.59 17.14
C SER A 310 10.24 -6.93 15.87
N TRP A 311 9.89 -8.05 15.23
CA TRP A 311 10.24 -8.30 13.83
C TRP A 311 9.08 -7.96 12.93
N MET A 312 9.36 -7.30 11.81
CA MET A 312 8.39 -7.10 10.74
C MET A 312 8.78 -7.93 9.51
N THR A 313 7.79 -8.57 8.90
CA THR A 313 7.89 -9.29 7.63
C THR A 313 6.89 -8.69 6.66
N VAL A 314 7.33 -8.38 5.45
CA VAL A 314 6.46 -7.86 4.39
C VAL A 314 6.61 -8.73 3.14
N VAL A 315 5.47 -9.18 2.61
CA VAL A 315 5.36 -9.84 1.31
C VAL A 315 4.48 -8.98 0.42
N ASP A 316 5.07 -8.44 -0.63
CA ASP A 316 4.36 -7.76 -1.69
C ASP A 316 4.25 -8.65 -2.91
N VAL A 317 3.08 -8.65 -3.53
CA VAL A 317 2.84 -9.34 -4.79
C VAL A 317 2.09 -8.43 -5.76
N LEU A 318 2.65 -8.28 -6.96
CA LEU A 318 1.99 -7.68 -8.10
C LEU A 318 1.44 -8.81 -8.99
N HIS A 319 0.13 -8.84 -9.15
CA HIS A 319 -0.59 -9.79 -9.99
C HIS A 319 -1.72 -9.08 -10.74
N ASP A 320 -1.76 -9.24 -12.07
CA ASP A 320 -2.76 -8.62 -12.96
C ASP A 320 -2.93 -7.11 -12.74
N GLY A 321 -1.81 -6.42 -12.50
CA GLY A 321 -1.78 -4.98 -12.24
C GLY A 321 -2.31 -4.56 -10.87
N SER A 322 -2.70 -5.51 -10.02
CA SER A 322 -3.11 -5.27 -8.63
C SER A 322 -1.98 -5.66 -7.67
N TRP A 323 -1.77 -4.85 -6.65
CA TRP A 323 -0.81 -5.10 -5.59
C TRP A 323 -1.53 -5.65 -4.36
N LEU A 324 -1.08 -6.81 -3.89
CA LEU A 324 -1.41 -7.38 -2.60
C LEU A 324 -0.19 -7.29 -1.67
N GLN A 325 -0.38 -6.78 -0.47
CA GLN A 325 0.61 -6.76 0.58
C GLN A 325 0.12 -7.56 1.79
N VAL A 326 1.01 -8.39 2.33
CA VAL A 326 0.86 -9.02 3.64
C VAL A 326 1.99 -8.52 4.53
N LEU A 327 1.64 -7.76 5.56
CA LEU A 327 2.55 -7.23 6.56
C LEU A 327 2.29 -7.95 7.89
N ALA A 328 3.32 -8.51 8.50
CA ALA A 328 3.22 -9.23 9.77
C ALA A 328 4.22 -8.69 10.79
N TRP A 329 3.75 -8.49 12.03
CA TRP A 329 4.58 -8.13 13.19
C TRP A 329 4.72 -9.32 14.15
N GLY A 330 5.81 -9.35 14.92
CA GLY A 330 6.07 -10.33 15.96
C GLY A 330 7.37 -11.09 15.71
N LYS A 331 7.27 -12.21 14.99
CA LYS A 331 8.42 -13.07 14.64
C LYS A 331 8.62 -13.08 13.12
N PRO A 332 9.88 -13.15 12.65
CA PRO A 332 10.15 -13.24 11.22
C PRO A 332 9.59 -14.58 10.72
N ASN A 333 8.59 -14.53 9.85
CA ASN A 333 7.99 -15.73 9.26
C ASN A 333 7.56 -15.48 7.82
N GLN A 334 8.57 -15.31 6.97
CA GLN A 334 8.40 -15.10 5.53
C GLN A 334 7.55 -16.19 4.86
N ALA A 335 7.73 -17.45 5.27
CA ALA A 335 6.98 -18.57 4.73
C ALA A 335 5.47 -18.43 5.01
N ALA A 336 5.10 -18.07 6.25
CA ALA A 336 3.70 -17.83 6.60
C ALA A 336 3.10 -16.65 5.83
N ALA A 337 3.79 -15.50 5.77
CA ALA A 337 3.33 -14.34 5.01
C ALA A 337 3.13 -14.68 3.52
N THR A 338 4.05 -15.45 2.95
CA THR A 338 3.97 -15.92 1.55
C THR A 338 2.78 -16.85 1.36
N GLN A 339 2.54 -17.80 2.27
CA GLN A 339 1.39 -18.71 2.21
C GLN A 339 0.06 -17.94 2.24
N ILE A 340 -0.04 -16.88 3.05
CA ILE A 340 -1.21 -16.02 3.09
C ILE A 340 -1.40 -15.27 1.77
N ALA A 341 -0.34 -14.67 1.23
CA ALA A 341 -0.40 -14.02 -0.09
C ALA A 341 -0.86 -15.00 -1.18
N GLN A 342 -0.32 -16.23 -1.18
CA GLN A 342 -0.71 -17.30 -2.10
C GLN A 342 -2.20 -17.68 -1.97
N LYS A 343 -2.69 -17.76 -0.73
CA LYS A 343 -4.09 -18.09 -0.45
C LYS A 343 -5.05 -17.02 -0.94
N LEU A 344 -4.67 -15.75 -0.81
CA LEU A 344 -5.50 -14.62 -1.24
C LEU A 344 -5.56 -14.52 -2.77
N LEU A 345 -4.44 -14.77 -3.43
CA LEU A 345 -4.32 -14.73 -4.90
C LEU A 345 -4.92 -15.96 -5.60
N SER A 346 -4.89 -17.15 -5.00
CA SER A 346 -5.62 -18.33 -5.55
C SER A 346 -7.14 -18.20 -5.43
N ALA A 347 -7.60 -17.25 -4.62
CA ALA A 347 -9.01 -17.00 -4.42
C ALA A 347 -9.52 -15.87 -5.33
N SER A 348 -8.68 -14.95 -5.79
CA SER A 348 -9.05 -13.87 -6.73
C SER A 348 -9.35 -14.40 -8.13
#